data_AF-A0A4P8L2F6-F1
#
_entry.id   AF-A0A4P8L2F6-F1
#
_cell.length_a   1.000
_cell.length_b   1.000
_cell.length_c   1.000
_cell.angle_alpha   90.00
_cell.angle_beta   90.00
_cell.angle_gamma   90.00
#
_symmetry.space_group_name_H-M   'P 1'
#
loop_
_entity.id
_entity.type
_entity.pdbx_description
1 polymer ?
#
loop_
_entity_poly.entity_id
_entity_poly.type
_entity_poly.pdbx_seq_one_letter_code
_entity_poly.pdbx_strand_id
1 'polypeptide(L)'
;MQDRLKIRCPKLGGEVSLDYCLQEGGDLPCSRIIVCWQARLPVERLLRERLSPEQWDRCFNRPPKDKVVSLVELVEAAKERLQAGEE
;
A
#
# COMPACT_ATOMS: atom_id res chain seq x y z
N MET A 1 -9.23 27.25 8.08
CA MET A 1 -10.03 27.31 6.84
C MET A 1 -9.20 26.81 5.66
N GLN A 2 -8.77 25.55 5.67
CA GLN A 2 -7.91 24.97 4.61
C GLN A 2 -8.22 23.48 4.45
N ASP A 3 -9.40 23.15 3.92
CA ASP A 3 -9.75 21.75 3.58
C ASP A 3 -10.54 21.65 2.26
N ARG A 4 -10.07 22.35 1.22
CA ARG A 4 -10.71 22.33 -0.11
C ARG A 4 -9.87 21.70 -1.19
N LEU A 5 -8.68 21.24 -0.85
CA LEU A 5 -7.84 20.52 -1.76
C LEU A 5 -8.48 19.14 -1.95
N LYS A 6 -9.01 18.90 -3.15
CA LYS A 6 -9.61 17.65 -3.59
C LYS A 6 -8.90 17.14 -4.84
N ILE A 7 -8.72 15.83 -4.93
CA ILE A 7 -8.18 15.16 -6.10
C ILE A 7 -9.03 13.95 -6.45
N ARG A 8 -8.97 13.53 -7.71
CA ARG A 8 -9.58 12.28 -8.14
C ARG A 8 -8.72 11.11 -7.67
N CYS A 9 -9.26 10.26 -6.80
CA CYS A 9 -8.59 9.07 -6.31
C CYS A 9 -8.63 7.97 -7.40
N PRO A 10 -7.49 7.45 -7.85
CA PRO A 10 -7.47 6.37 -8.83
C PRO A 10 -8.00 5.04 -8.27
N LYS A 11 -8.04 4.85 -6.95
CA LYS A 11 -8.61 3.65 -6.32
C LYS A 11 -10.15 3.69 -6.25
N LEU A 12 -10.70 4.83 -5.84
CA LEU A 12 -12.15 5.00 -5.62
C LEU A 12 -12.88 5.52 -6.87
N GLY A 13 -12.16 6.09 -7.84
CA GLY A 13 -12.72 6.68 -9.05
C GLY A 13 -13.38 8.06 -8.86
N GLY A 14 -13.57 8.51 -7.61
CA GLY A 14 -14.20 9.78 -7.23
C GLY A 14 -13.24 10.82 -6.67
N GLU A 15 -13.78 12.01 -6.37
CA GLU A 15 -13.05 13.11 -5.74
C GLU A 15 -12.95 12.92 -4.22
N VAL A 16 -11.74 12.99 -3.67
CA VAL A 16 -11.45 12.88 -2.24
C VAL A 16 -10.62 14.07 -1.76
N SER A 17 -10.80 14.45 -0.50
CA SER A 17 -9.98 15.49 0.15
C SER A 17 -8.67 14.92 0.70
N LEU A 18 -7.72 15.81 1.00
CA LEU A 18 -6.46 15.42 1.64
C LEU A 18 -6.72 14.77 3.01
N ASP A 19 -7.62 15.35 3.80
CA ASP A 19 -8.02 14.84 5.12
C ASP A 19 -8.57 13.41 5.04
N TYR A 20 -9.40 13.13 4.03
CA TYR A 20 -9.87 11.76 3.77
C TYR A 20 -8.70 10.80 3.55
N CYS A 21 -7.72 11.18 2.71
CA CYS A 21 -6.55 10.33 2.47
C CYS A 21 -5.65 10.15 3.71
N LEU A 22 -5.68 11.10 4.66
CA LEU A 22 -4.95 11.01 5.93
C LEU A 22 -5.66 10.07 6.91
N GLN A 23 -6.99 10.07 6.91
CA GLN A 23 -7.82 9.24 7.80
C GLN A 23 -8.16 7.85 7.21
N GLU A 24 -7.97 7.64 5.90
CA GLU A 24 -8.35 6.40 5.20
C GLU A 24 -7.76 5.14 5.83
N GLY A 25 -6.50 5.19 6.29
CA GLY A 25 -5.84 4.06 6.95
C GLY A 25 -5.97 4.05 8.48
N GLY A 26 -6.87 4.86 9.05
CA GLY A 26 -7.09 5.00 10.48
C GLY A 26 -5.94 5.74 11.17
N ASP A 27 -4.88 5.01 11.52
CA ASP A 27 -3.68 5.53 12.18
C ASP A 27 -2.61 6.02 11.19
N LEU A 28 -2.80 5.71 9.90
CA LEU A 28 -1.80 5.88 8.85
C LEU A 28 -2.44 6.42 7.55
N PRO A 29 -1.77 7.30 6.80
CA PRO A 29 -2.29 7.81 5.55
C PRO A 29 -2.17 6.79 4.41
N CYS A 30 -2.93 7.01 3.34
CA CYS A 30 -2.86 6.18 2.13
C CYS A 30 -1.41 6.11 1.60
N SER A 31 -0.89 4.91 1.30
CA SER A 31 0.49 4.73 0.82
C SER A 31 0.82 5.48 -0.47
N ARG A 32 -0.20 5.89 -1.23
CA ARG A 32 -0.06 6.67 -2.47
C ARG A 32 -0.27 8.17 -2.30
N ILE A 33 -0.54 8.64 -1.07
CA ILE A 33 -0.83 10.05 -0.80
C ILE A 33 0.31 10.96 -1.30
N ILE A 34 1.58 10.55 -1.15
CA ILE A 34 2.74 11.31 -1.63
C ILE A 34 2.66 11.48 -3.14
N VAL A 35 2.51 10.38 -3.88
CA VAL A 35 2.44 10.41 -5.35
C VAL A 35 1.26 11.23 -5.85
N CYS A 36 0.10 11.08 -5.21
CA CYS A 36 -1.15 11.74 -5.59
C CYS A 36 -1.13 13.26 -5.31
N TRP A 37 -0.49 13.69 -4.23
CA TRP A 37 -0.55 15.08 -3.75
C TRP A 37 0.74 15.87 -3.97
N GLN A 38 1.91 15.23 -4.18
CA GLN A 38 3.20 15.90 -4.42
C GLN A 38 3.15 16.92 -5.57
N ALA A 39 2.31 16.67 -6.57
CA ALA A 39 2.15 17.56 -7.72
C ALA A 39 1.41 18.87 -7.38
N ARG A 40 0.63 18.88 -6.29
CA ARG A 40 -0.15 20.04 -5.84
C ARG A 40 0.47 20.74 -4.63
N LEU A 41 1.07 19.98 -3.72
CA LEU A 41 1.70 20.49 -2.51
C LEU A 41 2.85 19.58 -2.06
N PRO A 42 3.80 20.09 -1.26
CA PRO A 42 4.84 19.26 -0.64
C PRO A 42 4.27 18.42 0.52
N VAL A 43 3.32 17.52 0.21
CA VAL A 43 2.66 16.64 1.18
C VAL A 43 3.67 15.74 1.91
N GLU A 44 4.77 15.40 1.24
CA GLU A 44 5.84 14.57 1.80
C GLU A 44 6.44 15.20 3.05
N ARG A 45 6.75 16.51 2.99
CA ARG A 45 7.27 17.26 4.13
C ARG A 45 6.25 17.32 5.27
N LEU A 46 5.00 17.66 4.94
CA LEU A 46 3.90 17.69 5.89
C LEU A 46 3.74 16.37 6.64
N LEU A 47 3.83 15.24 5.91
CA LEU A 47 3.76 13.91 6.49
C LEU A 47 4.99 13.57 7.34
N ARG A 48 6.20 14.00 6.94
CA ARG A 48 7.40 13.82 7.79
C ARG A 48 7.36 14.63 9.07
N GLU A 49 6.70 15.79 9.08
CA GLU A 49 6.52 16.60 10.29
C GLU A 49 5.40 16.05 11.20
N ARG A 50 4.40 15.37 10.61
CA ARG A 50 3.25 14.81 11.33
C ARG A 50 3.48 13.38 11.82
N LEU A 51 4.11 12.54 11.01
CA LEU A 51 4.31 11.12 11.27
C LEU A 51 5.65 10.88 11.96
N SER A 52 5.66 9.93 12.88
CA SER A 52 6.91 9.39 13.41
C SER A 52 7.65 8.57 12.34
N PRO A 53 8.99 8.47 12.41
CA PRO A 53 9.78 7.68 11.47
C PRO A 53 9.32 6.21 11.38
N GLU A 54 8.83 5.64 12.48
CA GLU A 54 8.26 4.29 12.49
C GLU A 54 6.95 4.16 11.68
N GLN A 55 6.07 5.16 11.77
CA GLN A 55 4.83 5.21 10.99
C GLN A 55 5.13 5.41 9.51
N TRP A 56 6.11 6.27 9.21
CA TRP A 56 6.61 6.48 7.85
C TRP A 56 7.13 5.18 7.24
N ASP A 57 7.98 4.46 7.97
CA ASP A 57 8.57 3.20 7.53
C ASP A 57 7.48 2.15 7.26
N ARG A 58 6.50 2.02 8.16
CA ARG A 58 5.34 1.14 7.98
C ARG A 58 4.49 1.47 6.75
N CYS A 59 4.34 2.75 6.42
CA CYS A 59 3.52 3.21 5.29
C CYS A 59 4.21 3.12 3.93
N PHE A 60 5.46 3.57 3.87
CA PHE A 60 6.15 3.86 2.60
C PHE A 60 7.39 2.99 2.37
N ASN A 61 8.01 2.48 3.44
CA ASN A 61 9.26 1.73 3.35
C ASN A 61 9.07 0.23 3.54
N ARG A 62 7.84 -0.23 3.84
CA ARG A 62 7.58 -1.66 3.98
C ARG A 62 7.73 -2.33 2.62
N PRO A 63 8.72 -3.22 2.40
CA PRO A 63 8.75 -4.03 1.21
C PRO A 63 7.48 -4.90 1.19
N PRO A 64 6.90 -5.20 0.02
CA PRO A 64 5.78 -6.13 -0.08
C PRO A 64 6.26 -7.49 0.45
N LYS A 65 6.00 -7.78 1.73
CA LYS A 65 6.11 -9.15 2.24
C LYS A 65 5.05 -9.96 1.51
N ASP A 66 5.53 -10.98 0.80
CA ASP A 66 4.78 -12.14 0.36
C ASP A 66 3.69 -11.94 -0.70
N LYS A 67 4.11 -11.92 -1.97
CA LYS A 67 3.37 -12.58 -3.05
C LYS A 67 4.28 -13.38 -4.00
N VAL A 68 5.39 -13.90 -3.50
CA VAL A 68 6.26 -14.83 -4.26
C VAL A 68 6.33 -16.23 -3.66
N VAL A 69 5.87 -16.43 -2.41
CA VAL A 69 5.79 -17.77 -1.78
C VAL A 69 4.39 -18.36 -1.95
N SER A 70 3.91 -18.53 -3.18
CA SER A 70 2.67 -19.30 -3.39
C SER A 70 2.60 -20.08 -4.70
N LEU A 71 3.62 -20.04 -5.56
CA LEU A 71 3.60 -20.76 -6.84
C LEU A 71 4.60 -21.93 -6.92
N VAL A 72 5.52 -22.08 -5.97
CA VAL A 72 6.49 -23.22 -5.95
C VAL A 72 6.00 -24.40 -5.10
N GLU A 73 5.21 -24.16 -4.05
CA GLU A 73 4.69 -25.23 -3.16
C GLU A 73 3.67 -26.16 -3.86
N LEU A 74 3.04 -25.73 -4.95
CA LEU A 74 2.06 -26.53 -5.70
C LEU A 74 2.71 -27.53 -6.68
N VAL A 75 4.00 -27.38 -7.00
CA VAL A 75 4.70 -28.28 -7.93
C VAL A 75 5.25 -29.52 -7.21
N GLU A 76 5.56 -29.42 -5.91
CA GLU A 76 6.08 -30.55 -5.15
C GLU A 76 5.01 -31.61 -4.84
N ALA A 77 3.76 -31.20 -4.58
CA ALA A 77 2.64 -32.13 -4.32
C ALA A 77 2.18 -32.94 -5.56
N ALA A 78 2.64 -32.57 -6.76
CA ALA A 78 2.32 -33.27 -8.00
C ALA A 78 3.34 -34.37 -8.35
N LYS A 79 4.58 -34.27 -7.87
CA LYS A 79 5.62 -35.28 -8.13
C LYS A 79 5.42 -36.55 -7.29
N GLU A 80 4.92 -36.41 -6.06
CA GLU A 80 4.74 -37.54 -5.16
C GLU A 80 3.63 -38.52 -5.61
N ARG A 81 2.69 -38.07 -6.46
CA ARG A 81 1.61 -38.93 -6.98
C ARG A 81 2.01 -39.79 -8.18
N LEU A 82 3.13 -39.50 -8.85
CA LEU A 82 3.57 -40.26 -10.03
C LEU A 82 4.51 -41.42 -9.70
N GLN A 83 5.11 -41.45 -8.49
CA GLN A 83 6.02 -42.53 -8.08
C GLN A 83 5.36 -43.69 -7.32
N ALA A 84 4.06 -43.60 -6.99
CA ALA A 84 3.32 -44.64 -6.26
C ALA A 84 2.40 -45.50 -7.16
N GLY A 85 2.60 -45.45 -8.49
CA GLY A 85 1.74 -46.11 -9.48
C GLY A 85 2.46 -47.07 -10.43
N GLU A 86 3.68 -47.49 -10.11
CA GLU A 86 4.36 -48.63 -10.75
C GLU A 86 4.67 -49.66 -9.67
N GLU A 87 3.66 -50.46 -9.30
CA GLU A 87 3.82 -51.83 -8.77
C GLU A 87 2.51 -52.62 -8.95
#